data_AF-C9QFM2-F1
#
_entry.id   AF-C9QFM2-F1
#
_cell.length_a   1.000
_cell.length_b   1.000
_cell.length_c   1.000
_cell.angle_alpha   90.00
_cell.angle_beta   90.00
_cell.angle_gamma   90.00
#
_symmetry.space_group_name_H-M   'P 1'
#
loop_
_entity.id
_entity.type
_entity.pdbx_description
1 polymer ?
#
loop_
_entity_poly.entity_id
_entity_poly.type
_entity_poly.pdbx_seq_one_letter_code
_entity_poly.pdbx_strand_id
1 'polypeptide(L)'
;MDKPLSLYCVSNWYDYALVEAESPYAAVQARYGREYRPLKSDSVTQDCVVHAMCCEYRGYVETILERFRLDIDRVLWLDWYEDTLRFQLISKSEPNC
;
A
#
# COMPACT_ATOMS: atom_id res chain seq x y z
N MET A 1 1.07 -0.42 -26.31
CA MET A 1 -0.24 -0.74 -25.71
C MET A 1 -0.14 -0.23 -24.28
N ASP A 2 -0.82 0.88 -23.99
CA ASP A 2 -0.87 1.40 -22.62
C ASP A 2 -1.59 0.37 -21.74
N LYS A 3 -1.02 0.11 -20.58
CA LYS A 3 -1.60 -0.85 -19.63
C LYS A 3 -2.85 -0.20 -19.02
N PRO A 4 -3.98 -0.90 -18.89
CA PRO A 4 -5.18 -0.32 -18.28
C PRO A 4 -4.88 0.10 -16.83
N LEU A 5 -5.36 1.26 -16.43
CA LEU A 5 -5.30 1.73 -15.05
C LEU A 5 -6.22 0.88 -14.17
N SER A 6 -5.79 0.66 -12.93
CA SER A 6 -6.58 0.04 -11.88
C SER A 6 -6.68 0.98 -10.69
N LEU A 7 -7.77 0.89 -9.94
CA LEU A 7 -7.96 1.65 -8.71
C LEU A 7 -7.30 0.91 -7.55
N TYR A 8 -6.51 1.61 -6.74
CA TYR A 8 -5.78 1.06 -5.60
C TYR A 8 -6.14 1.78 -4.32
N CYS A 9 -6.28 1.02 -3.23
CA CYS A 9 -6.24 1.56 -1.87
C CYS A 9 -4.80 1.77 -1.46
N VAL A 10 -4.48 2.97 -0.98
CA VAL A 10 -3.13 3.34 -0.55
C VAL A 10 -3.21 3.93 0.86
N SER A 11 -2.30 3.51 1.75
CA SER A 11 -2.18 4.08 3.09
C SER A 11 -0.72 4.15 3.56
N ASN A 12 -0.43 5.11 4.44
CA ASN A 12 0.82 5.24 5.19
C ASN A 12 0.60 5.29 6.71
N TRP A 13 -0.46 4.64 7.20
CA TRP A 13 -0.97 4.65 8.58
C TRP A 13 -1.76 5.89 9.00
N TYR A 14 -1.38 7.08 8.54
CA TYR A 14 -2.02 8.35 8.93
C TYR A 14 -3.03 8.83 7.89
N ASP A 15 -2.95 8.29 6.69
CA ASP A 15 -3.74 8.68 5.52
C ASP A 15 -4.25 7.43 4.81
N TYR A 16 -5.43 7.56 4.19
CA TYR A 16 -6.02 6.57 3.30
C TYR A 16 -6.51 7.28 2.04
N ALA A 17 -6.24 6.71 0.88
CA ALA A 17 -6.69 7.25 -0.39
C ALA A 17 -6.97 6.14 -1.42
N LEU A 18 -7.84 6.46 -2.38
CA LEU A 18 -8.01 5.69 -3.61
C LEU A 18 -7.23 6.36 -4.73
N VAL A 19 -6.43 5.59 -5.46
CA VAL A 19 -5.49 6.11 -6.47
C VAL A 19 -5.56 5.23 -7.72
N GLU A 20 -5.85 5.85 -8.87
CA GLU A 20 -5.73 5.18 -10.17
C GLU A 20 -4.27 5.12 -10.60
N ALA A 21 -3.77 3.92 -10.94
CA ALA A 21 -2.41 3.72 -11.39
C ALA A 21 -2.26 2.45 -12.24
N GLU A 22 -1.10 2.26 -12.88
CA GLU A 22 -0.78 1.06 -13.67
C GLU A 22 -0.26 -0.12 -12.83
N SER A 23 0.11 0.17 -11.58
CA SER A 23 0.64 -0.80 -10.62
C SER A 23 0.50 -0.29 -9.18
N PRO A 24 0.56 -1.19 -8.18
CA PRO A 24 0.59 -0.81 -6.76
C PRO A 24 1.75 0.14 -6.41
N TYR A 25 2.92 -0.11 -6.98
CA TYR A 25 4.10 0.74 -6.77
C TYR A 25 3.86 2.17 -7.29
N ALA A 26 3.32 2.29 -8.51
CA ALA A 26 2.98 3.57 -9.11
C ALA A 26 1.91 4.31 -8.29
N ALA A 27 0.93 3.60 -7.71
CA ALA A 27 -0.08 4.20 -6.85
C ALA A 27 0.53 4.82 -5.57
N VAL A 28 1.41 4.09 -4.89
CA VAL A 28 2.11 4.57 -3.69
C VAL A 28 3.00 5.78 -4.02
N GLN A 29 3.76 5.69 -5.12
CA GLN A 29 4.63 6.78 -5.57
C GLN A 29 3.82 8.02 -5.96
N ALA A 30 2.69 7.86 -6.65
CA ALA A 30 1.81 8.97 -7.02
C ALA A 30 1.20 9.67 -5.80
N ARG A 31 0.81 8.91 -4.76
CA ARG A 31 0.17 9.46 -3.55
C ARG A 31 1.13 10.25 -2.66
N TYR A 32 2.37 9.76 -2.51
CA TYR A 32 3.31 10.27 -1.51
C TYR A 32 4.55 10.96 -2.08
N GLY A 33 4.81 10.85 -3.39
CA GLY A 33 5.92 11.53 -4.06
C GLY A 33 7.31 11.08 -3.58
N ARG A 34 7.44 9.84 -3.11
CA ARG A 34 8.70 9.25 -2.60
C ARG A 34 8.99 7.92 -3.27
N GLU A 35 10.24 7.52 -3.24
CA GLU A 35 10.67 6.19 -3.71
C GLU A 35 10.47 5.15 -2.61
N TYR A 36 9.83 4.06 -3.00
CA TYR A 36 9.55 2.93 -2.12
C TYR A 36 10.15 1.65 -2.69
N ARG A 37 10.30 0.64 -1.86
CA ARG A 37 10.56 -0.73 -2.30
C ARG A 37 9.51 -1.66 -1.68
N PRO A 38 9.02 -2.67 -2.43
CA PRO A 38 8.15 -3.67 -1.86
C PRO A 38 8.92 -4.49 -0.82
N LEU A 39 8.30 -4.70 0.33
CA LEU A 39 8.76 -5.68 1.31
C LEU A 39 8.26 -7.05 0.86
N LYS A 40 9.17 -7.94 0.49
CA LYS A 40 8.81 -9.31 0.15
C LYS A 40 8.68 -10.11 1.44
N SER A 41 7.65 -10.96 1.52
CA SER A 41 7.34 -11.74 2.72
C SER A 41 8.48 -12.64 3.20
N ASP A 42 9.37 -13.07 2.30
CA ASP A 42 10.55 -13.88 2.58
C ASP A 42 11.74 -13.08 3.16
N SER A 43 11.69 -11.74 3.08
CA SER A 43 12.73 -10.84 3.58
C SER A 43 12.27 -9.93 4.73
N VAL A 44 11.07 -10.15 5.28
CA VAL A 44 10.56 -9.35 6.41
C VAL A 44 11.18 -9.87 7.71
N THR A 45 12.06 -9.07 8.32
CA THR A 45 12.53 -9.27 9.68
C THR A 45 11.76 -8.37 10.65
N GLN A 46 11.98 -8.54 11.96
CA GLN A 46 11.40 -7.66 13.00
C GLN A 46 11.85 -6.19 12.86
N ASP A 47 12.92 -5.93 12.11
CA ASP A 47 13.48 -4.60 11.92
C ASP A 47 12.93 -3.88 10.67
N CYS A 48 12.15 -4.57 9.83
CA CYS A 48 11.60 -3.94 8.63
C CYS A 48 10.39 -3.05 8.98
N VAL A 49 10.47 -1.77 8.61
CA VAL A 49 9.42 -0.78 8.88
C VAL A 49 8.50 -0.64 7.66
N VAL A 50 7.21 -0.93 7.85
CA VAL A 50 6.18 -0.70 6.84
C VAL A 50 5.82 0.78 6.81
N HIS A 51 6.18 1.46 5.73
CA HIS A 51 5.91 2.88 5.52
C HIS A 51 4.66 3.14 4.68
N ALA A 52 4.29 2.19 3.82
CA ALA A 52 3.05 2.26 3.06
C ALA A 52 2.48 0.87 2.79
N MET A 53 1.17 0.83 2.57
CA MET A 53 0.38 -0.34 2.23
C MET A 53 -0.43 -0.06 0.98
N CYS A 54 -0.56 -1.06 0.11
CA CYS A 54 -1.33 -0.94 -1.13
C CYS A 54 -2.05 -2.24 -1.48
N CYS A 55 -3.31 -2.13 -1.89
CA CYS A 55 -4.10 -3.24 -2.40
C CYS A 55 -5.00 -2.77 -3.56
N GLU A 56 -5.34 -3.65 -4.50
CA GLU A 56 -6.26 -3.34 -5.58
C GLU A 56 -7.69 -3.17 -5.04
N TYR A 57 -8.33 -2.05 -5.35
CA TYR A 57 -9.69 -1.74 -4.91
C TYR A 57 -10.72 -2.32 -5.88
N ARG A 58 -11.18 -3.54 -5.60
CA ARG A 58 -12.24 -4.20 -6.37
C ARG A 58 -13.01 -5.24 -5.55
N GLY A 59 -14.28 -5.45 -5.90
CA GLY A 59 -15.06 -6.60 -5.46
C GLY A 59 -15.17 -6.69 -3.93
N TYR A 60 -14.57 -7.73 -3.33
CA TYR A 60 -14.61 -7.94 -1.89
C TYR A 60 -13.93 -6.81 -1.10
N VAL A 61 -12.79 -6.31 -1.59
CA VAL A 61 -12.04 -5.22 -0.93
C VAL A 61 -12.90 -3.96 -0.84
N GLU A 62 -13.51 -3.56 -1.94
CA GLU A 62 -14.45 -2.44 -2.04
C GLU A 62 -15.61 -2.60 -1.06
N THR A 63 -16.28 -3.77 -1.10
CA THR A 63 -17.43 -4.06 -0.23
C THR A 63 -17.10 -3.92 1.26
N ILE A 64 -15.90 -4.33 1.67
CA ILE A 64 -15.48 -4.22 3.07
C ILE A 64 -15.11 -2.79 3.44
N LEU A 65 -14.29 -2.12 2.62
CA LEU A 65 -13.78 -0.78 2.93
C LEU A 65 -14.86 0.30 2.93
N GLU A 66 -15.92 0.14 2.11
CA GLU A 66 -17.08 1.04 2.10
C GLU A 66 -17.97 0.92 3.34
N ARG A 67 -17.87 -0.20 4.09
CA ARG A 67 -18.62 -0.38 5.35
C ARG A 67 -17.98 0.34 6.53
N PHE A 68 -16.68 0.62 6.46
CA PHE A 68 -15.99 1.36 7.50
C PHE A 68 -16.31 2.85 7.42
N ARG A 69 -16.48 3.48 8.58
CA ARG A 69 -16.78 4.92 8.67
C ARG A 69 -15.55 5.78 8.87
N LEU A 70 -14.50 5.21 9.45
CA LEU A 70 -13.26 5.90 9.79
C LEU A 70 -12.12 5.35 8.94
N ASP A 71 -11.21 6.22 8.51
CA ASP A 71 -10.04 5.79 7.74
C ASP A 71 -9.14 4.86 8.53
N ILE A 72 -9.02 5.06 9.85
CA ILE A 72 -8.20 4.18 10.69
C ILE A 72 -8.67 2.72 10.63
N ASP A 73 -9.98 2.46 10.52
CA ASP A 73 -10.49 1.09 10.39
C ASP A 73 -10.06 0.48 9.04
N ARG A 74 -10.04 1.29 7.98
CA ARG A 74 -9.56 0.88 6.65
C ARG A 74 -8.06 0.57 6.67
N VAL A 75 -7.28 1.42 7.34
CA VAL A 75 -5.84 1.23 7.52
C VAL A 75 -5.54 -0.08 8.27
N LEU A 76 -6.22 -0.31 9.40
CA LEU A 76 -6.03 -1.53 10.19
C LEU A 76 -6.45 -2.78 9.41
N TRP A 77 -7.54 -2.69 8.63
CA TRP A 77 -7.97 -3.78 7.78
C TRP A 77 -6.96 -4.07 6.66
N LEU A 78 -6.41 -3.04 6.02
CA LEU A 78 -5.37 -3.21 5.00
C LEU A 78 -4.13 -3.91 5.58
N ASP A 79 -3.71 -3.56 6.78
CA ASP A 79 -2.57 -4.22 7.44
C ASP A 79 -2.83 -5.70 7.74
N TRP A 80 -4.08 -6.10 7.96
CA TRP A 80 -4.45 -7.50 8.20
C TRP A 80 -4.71 -8.31 6.94
N TYR A 81 -5.03 -7.65 5.82
CA TYR A 81 -5.42 -8.33 4.59
C TYR A 81 -4.21 -8.95 3.87
N GLU A 82 -4.37 -10.20 3.41
CA GLU A 82 -3.26 -11.01 2.91
C GLU A 82 -2.70 -10.53 1.56
N ASP A 83 -3.55 -10.02 0.67
CA ASP A 83 -3.13 -9.48 -0.63
C ASP A 83 -2.61 -8.04 -0.55
N THR A 84 -2.53 -7.46 0.66
CA THR A 84 -1.96 -6.13 0.84
C THR A 84 -0.45 -6.20 0.66
N LEU A 85 0.05 -5.47 -0.33
CA LEU A 85 1.47 -5.23 -0.53
C LEU A 85 1.96 -4.17 0.45
N ARG A 86 3.11 -4.44 1.08
CA ARG A 86 3.76 -3.55 2.04
C ARG A 86 5.01 -2.96 1.42
N PHE A 87 5.28 -1.71 1.75
CA PHE A 87 6.36 -0.92 1.16
C PHE A 87 7.18 -0.23 2.23
N GLN A 88 8.49 -0.15 2.00
CA GLN A 88 9.43 0.61 2.81
C GLN A 88 9.98 1.77 2.00
N LEU A 89 10.20 2.92 2.64
CA LEU A 89 10.93 4.02 2.02
C LEU A 89 12.37 3.61 1.73
N ILE A 90 12.88 3.99 0.56
CA ILE A 90 14.30 3.86 0.26
C ILE A 90 15.02 5.05 0.92
N SER A 91 15.64 4.83 2.07
CA SER A 91 16.54 5.83 2.68
C SER A 91 17.92 5.74 2.00
N LYS A 92 18.59 6.88 1.80
CA LYS A 92 19.92 6.92 1.14
C LYS A 92 21.05 6.29 1.97
N SER A 93 20.78 5.76 3.16
CA SER A 93 21.81 5.49 4.17
C SER A 93 21.58 4.27 5.07
N GLU A 94 20.58 3.43 4.85
CA GLU A 94 20.37 2.25 5.72
C GLU A 94 20.81 0.94 5.05
N PRO A 95 21.39 0.01 5.84
CA PRO A 95 21.59 -1.34 5.37
C PRO A 95 20.24 -1.95 5.03
N ASN A 96 20.18 -2.59 3.87
CA ASN A 96 19.10 -3.45 3.42
C ASN A 96 18.52 -4.27 4.61
N CYS A 97 17.21 -4.26 4.85
CA CYS A 97 16.49 -5.52 4.57
C CYS A 97 16.87 -5.98 3.15
#